data_AF-A0A1G1F3V9-F1
#
_entry.id   AF-A0A1G1F3V9-F1
#
_cell.length_a   1.000
_cell.length_b   1.000
_cell.length_c   1.000
_cell.angle_alpha   90.00
_cell.angle_beta   90.00
_cell.angle_gamma   90.00
#
_symmetry.space_group_name_H-M   'P 1'
#
loop_
_entity.id
_entity.type
_entity.pdbx_description
1 polymer ?
#
loop_
_entity_poly.entity_id
_entity_poly.type
_entity_poly.pdbx_seq_one_letter_code
_entity_poly.pdbx_strand_id
1 'polypeptide(L)' 'MGRKSSQSTGASSPNKVFGVRVDPELAKKLKILAVKKDTQVYKLLEEAITDYLKKNKEI' A
#
# COMPACT_ATOMS: atom_id res chain seq x y z
N MET A 1 6.59 2.45 42.36
CA MET A 1 7.29 2.22 41.08
C MET A 1 6.38 2.65 39.94
N GLY A 2 6.54 3.87 39.44
CA GLY A 2 5.73 4.42 38.35
C GLY A 2 6.47 4.31 37.02
N ARG A 3 5.88 3.60 36.04
CA ARG A 3 6.40 3.54 34.67
C ARG A 3 6.03 4.83 33.95
N LYS A 4 7.03 5.71 33.73
CA LYS A 4 6.92 6.90 32.88
C LYS A 4 6.96 6.47 31.42
N SER A 5 5.89 6.81 30.70
CA SER A 5 5.72 6.65 29.27
C SER A 5 6.76 7.49 28.52
N SER A 6 7.54 6.84 27.66
CA SER A 6 8.50 7.52 26.79
C SER A 6 7.74 8.23 25.67
N GLN A 7 7.91 9.54 25.67
CA GLN A 7 7.47 10.53 24.70
C GLN A 7 7.97 10.19 23.28
N SER A 8 7.05 10.00 22.33
CA SER A 8 7.35 9.86 20.90
C SER A 8 7.17 11.20 20.19
N THR A 9 8.27 11.93 20.05
CA THR A 9 8.44 13.10 19.16
C THR A 9 8.56 12.64 17.70
N GLY A 10 7.79 13.27 16.80
CA GLY A 10 7.97 13.19 15.34
C GLY A 10 6.71 12.75 14.59
N ALA A 11 5.82 13.70 14.27
CA ALA A 11 4.67 13.46 13.42
C ALA A 11 5.09 13.30 11.94
N SER A 12 5.56 12.12 11.58
CA SER A 12 5.35 11.62 10.22
C SER A 12 3.96 10.97 10.22
N SER A 13 3.03 11.49 9.42
CA SER A 13 1.70 10.92 9.24
C SER A 13 1.81 9.39 9.19
N PRO A 14 1.09 8.63 10.04
CA PRO A 14 1.26 7.19 10.08
C PRO A 14 0.97 6.68 8.67
N ASN A 15 1.98 6.08 8.03
CA ASN A 15 1.80 5.40 6.75
C ASN A 15 0.67 4.40 6.95
N LYS A 16 -0.52 4.74 6.44
CA LYS A 16 -1.74 3.99 6.72
C LYS A 16 -1.60 2.67 5.98
N VAL A 17 -1.22 1.63 6.71
CA VAL A 17 -0.98 0.31 6.13
C VAL A 17 -2.34 -0.32 5.81
N PHE A 18 -2.61 -0.54 4.53
CA PHE A 18 -3.81 -1.22 4.08
C PHE A 18 -3.49 -2.70 3.80
N GLY A 19 -4.12 -3.60 4.55
CA GLY A 19 -4.12 -5.02 4.25
C GLY A 19 -5.31 -5.38 3.37
N VAL A 20 -5.07 -5.77 2.12
CA VAL A 20 -6.13 -6.16 1.18
C VAL A 20 -6.11 -7.67 0.99
N ARG A 21 -7.28 -8.31 1.13
CA ARG A 21 -7.45 -9.71 0.75
C ARG A 21 -7.81 -9.76 -0.73
N VAL A 22 -7.00 -10.47 -1.50
CA VAL A 22 -7.20 -10.71 -2.93
C VAL A 22 -7.14 -12.19 -3.21
N ASP A 23 -7.80 -12.61 -4.28
CA ASP A 23 -7.73 -13.98 -4.74
C ASP A 23 -6.28 -14.46 -4.93
N PRO A 24 -5.96 -15.70 -4.55
CA PRO A 24 -4.60 -16.22 -4.63
C PRO A 24 -4.07 -16.25 -6.06
N GLU A 25 -4.93 -16.46 -7.05
CA GLU A 25 -4.56 -16.38 -8.46
C GLU A 25 -4.19 -14.97 -8.89
N LEU A 26 -4.94 -13.96 -8.44
CA LEU A 26 -4.68 -12.55 -8.71
C LEU A 26 -3.36 -12.12 -8.04
N ALA A 27 -3.13 -12.57 -6.80
CA ALA A 27 -1.89 -12.30 -6.08
C ALA A 27 -0.65 -12.86 -6.81
N LYS A 28 -0.75 -14.08 -7.39
CA LYS A 28 0.32 -14.66 -8.21
C LYS A 28 0.58 -13.81 -9.46
N LYS A 29 -0.47 -13.43 -10.20
CA LYS A 29 -0.35 -12.59 -11.40
C LYS A 29 0.27 -11.24 -11.09
N LEU A 30 -0.15 -10.60 -9.99
CA LEU A 30 0.42 -9.33 -9.51
C LEU A 30 1.90 -9.45 -9.14
N LYS A 31 2.31 -10.52 -8.46
CA LYS A 31 3.73 -10.78 -8.15
C LYS A 31 4.56 -10.97 -9.43
N ILE A 32 4.06 -11.71 -10.41
CA ILE A 32 4.77 -11.90 -11.69
C ILE A 32 4.93 -10.57 -12.42
N LEU A 33 3.89 -9.74 -12.44
CA LEU A 33 3.94 -8.40 -13.04
C LEU A 33 4.92 -7.48 -12.31
N ALA A 34 4.96 -7.54 -10.98
CA ALA A 34 5.90 -6.80 -10.16
C ALA A 34 7.35 -7.13 -10.50
N VAL A 35 7.67 -8.43 -10.62
CA VAL A 35 9.01 -8.89 -11.04
C VAL A 35 9.34 -8.44 -12.47
N LYS A 36 8.40 -8.56 -13.41
CA LYS A 36 8.62 -8.14 -14.81
C LYS A 36 8.89 -6.63 -14.96
N LYS A 37 8.31 -5.80 -14.09
CA LYS A 37 8.43 -4.35 -14.12
C LYS A 37 9.48 -3.81 -13.14
N ASP A 38 10.27 -4.69 -12.51
CA ASP A 38 11.26 -4.34 -11.49
C ASP A 38 10.69 -3.39 -10.42
N THR A 39 9.49 -3.68 -9.93
CA THR A 39 8.76 -2.82 -8.99
C THR A 39 8.08 -3.64 -7.91
N GLN A 40 7.55 -2.96 -6.89
CA GLN A 40 6.86 -3.60 -5.77
C GLN A 40 5.36 -3.71 -6.06
N VAL A 41 4.74 -4.80 -5.57
CA VAL A 41 3.31 -5.09 -5.83
C VAL A 41 2.41 -3.92 -5.39
N TYR A 42 2.70 -3.28 -4.25
CA TYR A 42 1.88 -2.17 -3.78
C TYR A 42 1.97 -0.94 -4.69
N LYS A 43 3.13 -0.66 -5.31
CA LYS A 43 3.27 0.44 -6.28
C LYS A 43 2.40 0.20 -7.52
N LEU A 44 2.38 -1.03 -8.03
CA LEU A 44 1.49 -1.39 -9.14
C LEU A 44 0.03 -1.25 -8.75
N LEU A 45 -0.32 -1.63 -7.53
CA LEU A 45 -1.68 -1.48 -7.03
C LEU A 45 -2.07 0.00 -6.92
N GLU A 46 -1.18 0.83 -6.38
CA GLU A 46 -1.38 2.26 -6.22
C GLU A 46 -1.53 2.97 -7.56
N GLU A 47 -0.66 2.66 -8.54
CA GLU A 47 -0.78 3.18 -9.90
C GLU A 47 -2.10 2.76 -10.56
N ALA A 48 -2.48 1.49 -10.42
CA ALA A 48 -3.73 0.97 -11.00
C ALA A 48 -4.97 1.61 -10.35
N ILE A 49 -4.98 1.78 -9.04
CA ILE A 49 -6.06 2.46 -8.31
C ILE A 49 -6.11 3.94 -8.73
N THR A 50 -4.97 4.61 -8.81
CA THR A 50 -4.90 6.02 -9.22
C THR A 50 -5.39 6.21 -10.65
N ASP A 51 -4.98 5.34 -11.59
CA ASP A 51 -5.44 5.36 -12.98
C ASP A 51 -6.95 5.10 -13.08
N TYR A 52 -7.46 4.15 -12.28
CA TYR A 52 -8.89 3.85 -12.20
C TYR A 52 -9.70 5.05 -11.66
N LEU A 53 -9.26 5.67 -10.57
CA LEU A 53 -9.94 6.82 -9.98
C LEU A 53 -9.93 8.04 -10.92
N LYS A 54 -8.81 8.30 -11.61
CA LYS A 54 -8.72 9.34 -12.66
C LYS A 54 -9.70 9.09 -13.80
N LYS A 55 -9.82 7.83 -14.27
CA LYS A 55 -10.76 7.47 -15.34
C LYS A 55 -12.22 7.63 -14.92
N ASN A 56 -12.53 7.35 -13.67
CA ASN A 56 -13.88 7.47 -13.12
C ASN A 56 -14.20 8.87 -12.58
N LYS A 57 -13.27 9.83 -12.68
CA LYS A 57 -13.42 11.22 -12.21
C LYS A 57 -13.81 11.33 -10.72
N GLU A 58 -13.34 10.42 -9.89
CA GLU A 58 -13.46 10.55 -8.43
C GLU A 58 -12.32 11.39 -7.83
N ILE A 59 -11.35 11.79 -8.66
CA ILE A 59 -10.26 12.75 -8.42
C ILE A 59 -9.80 13.39 -9.73
#